data_AF-A0A941A2C2-F1
#
_entry.id   AF-A0A941A2C2-F1
#
_cell.length_a   1.000
_cell.length_b   1.000
_cell.length_c   1.000
_cell.angle_alpha   90.00
_cell.angle_beta   90.00
_cell.angle_gamma   90.00
#
_symmetry.space_group_name_H-M   'P 1'
#
loop_
_entity.id
_entity.type
_entity.pdbx_description
1 polymer ?
#
loop_
_entity_poly.entity_id
_entity_poly.type
_entity_poly.pdbx_seq_one_letter_code
_entity_poly.pdbx_strand_id
1 'polypeptide(L)'
;VRFCDAFNIPLVTLVDVPGYLPGSAQEHGGVIRHGAKLLYAYSEATVPKITLIIRKSYGGAYLAMCSRHLGADLVIAWPQAEIAVMGPEGASSIIFRKEIRDASDPEVRRQEMIDEYRRNFSNPYQAAKRGYVDMVINPRETRPTLISALGMAATKREDRPRKKHGNIPL
;
A
#
# COMPACT_ATOMS: atom_id res chain seq x y z
N VAL A 1 -14.81 -1.36 6.25
CA VAL A 1 -14.54 -2.44 5.27
C VAL A 1 -15.61 -3.52 5.32
N ARG A 2 -15.63 -4.44 6.30
CA ARG A 2 -16.59 -5.57 6.31
C ARG A 2 -18.06 -5.16 6.26
N PHE A 3 -18.44 -4.08 6.95
CA PHE A 3 -19.79 -3.53 6.85
C PHE A 3 -20.13 -3.11 5.41
N CYS A 4 -19.26 -2.31 4.78
CA CYS A 4 -19.46 -1.88 3.39
C CYS A 4 -19.61 -3.08 2.46
N ASP A 5 -18.75 -4.09 2.61
CA ASP A 5 -18.82 -5.32 1.83
C ASP A 5 -20.15 -6.06 2.02
N ALA A 6 -20.60 -6.24 3.26
CA ALA A 6 -21.86 -6.91 3.57
C ALA A 6 -23.10 -6.19 3.01
N PHE A 7 -23.01 -4.87 2.79
CA PHE A 7 -24.10 -4.04 2.27
C PHE A 7 -23.86 -3.54 0.84
N ASN A 8 -22.93 -4.15 0.09
CA ASN A 8 -22.65 -3.84 -1.31
C ASN A 8 -22.20 -2.38 -1.57
N ILE A 9 -21.54 -1.76 -0.59
CA ILE A 9 -21.02 -0.41 -0.71
C ILE A 9 -19.56 -0.47 -1.20
N PRO A 10 -19.24 0.13 -2.37
CA PRO A 10 -17.86 0.20 -2.88
C PRO A 10 -16.88 0.84 -1.91
N LEU A 11 -15.62 0.41 -1.98
CA LEU A 11 -14.52 0.91 -1.16
C LEU A 11 -13.56 1.73 -2.01
N VAL A 12 -13.36 2.98 -1.62
CA VAL A 12 -12.30 3.85 -2.16
C VAL A 12 -11.31 4.13 -1.04
N THR A 13 -10.07 3.68 -1.20
CA THR A 13 -9.03 3.78 -0.18
C THR A 13 -7.96 4.77 -0.59
N LEU A 14 -7.77 5.82 0.21
CA LEU A 14 -6.75 6.85 0.00
C LEU A 14 -5.51 6.53 0.86
N VAL A 15 -4.33 6.48 0.24
CA VAL A 15 -3.13 5.95 0.90
C VAL A 15 -2.04 7.02 1.00
N ASP A 16 -1.71 7.39 2.24
CA ASP A 16 -0.49 8.08 2.65
C ASP A 16 -0.06 7.54 4.02
N VAL A 17 0.60 6.38 4.03
CA VAL A 17 0.98 5.65 5.25
C VAL A 17 2.47 5.26 5.22
N PRO A 18 3.27 5.69 6.22
CA PRO A 18 4.69 5.35 6.30
C PRO A 18 4.96 3.97 6.96
N GLY A 19 3.95 3.34 7.55
CA GLY A 19 4.08 2.08 8.28
C GLY A 19 3.16 2.01 9.49
N TYR A 20 3.40 1.01 10.34
CA TYR A 20 2.76 0.90 11.67
C TYR A 20 3.52 1.75 12.69
N LEU A 21 2.82 2.15 13.76
CA LEU A 21 3.43 2.87 14.87
C LEU A 21 4.38 1.94 15.65
N PRO A 22 5.68 2.25 15.76
CA PRO A 22 6.59 1.46 16.58
C PRO A 22 6.33 1.69 18.08
N GLY A 23 6.49 0.64 18.90
CA GLY A 23 6.50 0.77 20.36
C GLY A 23 6.11 -0.52 21.09
N SER A 24 6.74 -0.79 22.24
CA SER A 24 6.46 -2.00 23.04
C SER A 24 5.00 -2.12 23.47
N ALA A 25 4.34 -0.99 23.74
CA ALA A 25 2.91 -0.96 24.05
C ALA A 25 2.04 -1.46 22.88
N GLN A 26 2.42 -1.18 21.62
CA GLN A 26 1.71 -1.70 20.44
C GLN A 26 1.89 -3.21 20.32
N GLU A 27 3.13 -3.68 20.51
CA GLU A 27 3.45 -5.11 20.47
C GLU A 27 2.69 -5.89 21.55
N HIS A 28 2.79 -5.46 22.82
CA HIS A 28 2.06 -6.08 23.94
C HIS A 28 0.53 -5.92 23.81
N GLY A 29 0.07 -4.83 23.20
CA GLY A 29 -1.33 -4.63 22.85
C GLY A 29 -1.84 -5.58 21.74
N GLY A 30 -0.94 -6.33 21.10
CA GLY A 30 -1.27 -7.28 20.05
C GLY A 30 -1.50 -6.61 18.70
N VAL A 31 -0.67 -5.64 18.32
CA VAL A 31 -0.74 -4.97 17.00
C VAL A 31 -0.76 -5.97 15.84
N ILE A 32 -0.11 -7.13 15.98
CA ILE A 32 -0.11 -8.21 14.98
C ILE A 32 -1.54 -8.68 14.67
N ARG A 33 -2.28 -9.15 15.69
CA ARG A 33 -3.66 -9.64 15.51
C ARG A 33 -4.61 -8.52 15.10
N HIS A 34 -4.40 -7.29 15.58
CA HIS A 34 -5.22 -6.13 15.20
C HIS A 34 -4.97 -5.71 13.74
N GLY A 35 -3.72 -5.58 13.33
CA GLY A 35 -3.34 -5.22 11.96
C GLY A 35 -3.82 -6.25 10.94
N ALA A 36 -3.76 -7.54 11.30
CA ALA A 36 -4.25 -8.64 10.47
C ALA A 36 -5.76 -8.56 10.19
N LYS A 37 -6.57 -7.91 11.05
CA LYS A 37 -8.01 -7.71 10.79
C LYS A 37 -8.26 -6.88 9.53
N LEU A 38 -7.41 -5.88 9.26
CA LEU A 38 -7.55 -5.04 8.07
C LEU A 38 -7.17 -5.80 6.79
N LEU A 39 -6.08 -6.58 6.84
CA LEU A 39 -5.69 -7.49 5.77
C LEU A 39 -6.81 -8.49 5.45
N TYR A 40 -7.37 -9.11 6.50
CA TYR A 40 -8.47 -10.05 6.37
C TYR A 40 -9.70 -9.38 5.74
N ALA A 41 -10.09 -8.20 6.24
CA ALA A 41 -11.28 -7.50 5.79
C ALA A 41 -11.23 -7.13 4.31
N TYR A 42 -10.09 -6.65 3.80
CA TYR A 42 -9.93 -6.36 2.37
C TYR A 42 -9.84 -7.63 1.50
N SER A 43 -9.17 -8.67 2.00
CA SER A 43 -9.01 -9.94 1.27
C SER A 43 -10.31 -10.74 1.17
N GLU A 44 -11.23 -10.59 2.14
CA GLU A 44 -12.55 -11.21 2.12
C GLU A 44 -13.54 -10.44 1.25
N ALA A 45 -13.39 -9.10 1.18
CA ALA A 45 -14.34 -8.24 0.50
C ALA A 45 -14.41 -8.49 -1.01
N THR A 46 -15.62 -8.54 -1.54
CA THR A 46 -15.96 -8.81 -2.95
C THR A 46 -16.58 -7.60 -3.65
N VAL A 47 -16.99 -6.56 -2.90
CA VAL A 47 -17.39 -5.27 -3.47
C VAL A 47 -16.28 -4.65 -4.33
N PRO A 48 -16.60 -3.69 -5.21
CA PRO A 48 -15.59 -2.90 -5.90
C PRO A 48 -14.63 -2.22 -4.91
N LYS A 49 -13.33 -2.42 -5.13
CA LYS A 49 -12.22 -1.89 -4.32
C LYS A 49 -11.28 -1.10 -5.21
N ILE A 50 -11.21 0.21 -5.00
CA ILE A 50 -10.31 1.11 -5.73
C ILE A 50 -9.36 1.75 -4.72
N THR A 51 -8.06 1.70 -5.02
CA THR A 51 -7.03 2.26 -4.16
C THR A 51 -6.34 3.41 -4.88
N LEU A 52 -6.24 4.57 -4.23
CA LEU A 52 -5.48 5.72 -4.70
C LEU A 52 -4.31 5.99 -3.75
N ILE A 53 -3.09 5.85 -4.26
CA ILE A 53 -1.86 6.16 -3.53
C ILE A 53 -1.51 7.62 -3.76
N ILE A 54 -1.67 8.42 -2.72
CA ILE A 54 -1.49 9.88 -2.73
C ILE A 54 -0.02 10.23 -2.56
N ARG A 55 0.64 9.57 -1.59
CA ARG A 55 2.05 9.81 -1.26
C ARG A 55 2.70 8.54 -0.73
N LYS A 56 2.88 8.38 0.59
CA LYS A 56 3.67 7.25 1.13
C LYS A 56 2.86 5.95 1.17
N SER A 57 3.51 4.84 0.85
CA SER A 57 2.93 3.52 0.98
C SER A 57 4.02 2.48 1.21
N TYR A 58 4.32 2.19 2.48
CA TYR A 58 5.47 1.36 2.84
C TYR A 58 5.09 0.02 3.48
N GLY A 59 5.81 -1.03 3.06
CA GLY A 59 5.86 -2.34 3.70
C GLY A 59 4.49 -2.96 3.96
N GLY A 60 4.29 -3.47 5.19
CA GLY A 60 3.03 -4.10 5.59
C GLY A 60 1.83 -3.15 5.53
N ALA A 61 2.03 -1.84 5.70
CA ALA A 61 0.95 -0.87 5.63
C ALA A 61 0.46 -0.65 4.19
N TYR A 62 1.35 -0.74 3.18
CA TYR A 62 0.94 -0.77 1.77
C TYR A 62 -0.04 -1.92 1.50
N LEU A 63 0.27 -3.12 2.01
CA LEU A 63 -0.62 -4.27 1.87
C LEU A 63 -1.95 -4.03 2.60
N ALA A 64 -1.88 -3.58 3.86
CA ALA A 64 -3.05 -3.32 4.71
C ALA A 64 -4.01 -2.28 4.13
N MET A 65 -3.53 -1.35 3.31
CA MET A 65 -4.34 -0.32 2.64
C MET A 65 -4.89 -0.80 1.27
N CYS A 66 -5.29 -2.08 1.19
CA CYS A 66 -5.89 -2.69 0.00
C CYS A 66 -5.02 -2.56 -1.26
N SER A 67 -3.82 -3.13 -1.21
CA SER A 67 -3.01 -3.26 -2.42
C SER A 67 -3.64 -4.18 -3.48
N ARG A 68 -3.09 -4.17 -4.70
CA ARG A 68 -3.43 -5.15 -5.76
C ARG A 68 -3.44 -6.59 -5.24
N HIS A 69 -2.49 -6.93 -4.38
CA HIS A 69 -2.30 -8.27 -3.83
C HIS A 69 -3.44 -8.71 -2.89
N LEU A 70 -4.25 -7.77 -2.38
CA LEU A 70 -5.46 -8.05 -1.59
C LEU A 70 -6.75 -7.93 -2.43
N GLY A 71 -6.62 -7.95 -3.76
CA GLY A 71 -7.74 -7.96 -4.68
C GLY A 71 -8.34 -6.60 -4.97
N ALA A 72 -7.58 -5.51 -4.85
CA ALA A 72 -8.01 -4.21 -5.38
C ALA A 72 -8.26 -4.33 -6.90
N ASP A 73 -9.44 -3.92 -7.35
CA ASP A 73 -9.85 -3.96 -8.74
C ASP A 73 -9.06 -2.95 -9.58
N LEU A 74 -8.78 -1.78 -9.00
CA LEU A 74 -7.95 -0.75 -9.60
C LEU A 74 -7.06 -0.10 -8.55
N VAL A 75 -5.77 0.03 -8.88
CA VAL A 75 -4.77 0.73 -8.07
C VAL A 75 -4.21 1.89 -8.88
N ILE A 76 -4.46 3.09 -8.40
CA ILE A 76 -4.05 4.35 -9.00
C ILE A 76 -2.97 4.97 -8.12
N ALA A 77 -1.98 5.63 -8.71
CA ALA A 77 -1.00 6.41 -7.96
C ALA A 77 -0.90 7.85 -8.50
N TRP A 78 -0.57 8.78 -7.62
CA TRP A 78 -0.09 10.10 -8.03
C TRP A 78 1.40 10.05 -8.39
N PRO A 79 1.95 11.02 -9.13
CA PRO A 79 3.34 10.99 -9.58
C PRO A 79 4.33 11.09 -8.42
N GLN A 80 3.91 11.73 -7.32
CA GLN A 80 4.66 11.86 -6.07
C GLN A 80 4.51 10.68 -5.10
N ALA A 81 3.80 9.62 -5.51
CA ALA A 81 3.62 8.46 -4.65
C ALA A 81 4.94 7.72 -4.42
N GLU A 82 5.21 7.36 -3.17
CA GLU A 82 6.37 6.59 -2.76
C GLU A 82 5.90 5.18 -2.34
N ILE A 83 6.21 4.17 -3.15
CA ILE A 83 5.83 2.77 -2.90
C ILE A 83 7.10 1.96 -2.67
N ALA A 84 7.29 1.45 -1.47
CA ALA A 84 8.54 0.78 -1.09
C ALA A 84 8.33 -0.33 -0.05
N VAL A 85 9.28 -1.26 0.04
CA VAL A 85 9.26 -2.34 1.04
C VAL A 85 9.43 -1.82 2.47
N MET A 86 10.19 -0.74 2.64
CA MET A 86 10.36 0.00 3.89
C MET A 86 10.76 1.45 3.57
N GLY A 87 10.83 2.30 4.59
CA GLY A 87 11.26 3.70 4.42
C GLY A 87 12.64 3.81 3.74
N PRO A 88 12.85 4.75 2.81
CA PRO A 88 14.11 4.88 2.06
C PRO A 88 15.36 5.02 2.94
N GLU A 89 15.25 5.75 4.05
CA GLU A 89 16.33 5.94 5.03
C GLU A 89 16.77 4.62 5.69
N GLY A 90 15.79 3.82 6.13
CA GLY A 90 16.04 2.51 6.73
C GLY A 90 16.60 1.52 5.72
N ALA A 91 16.03 1.48 4.51
CA ALA A 91 16.50 0.61 3.43
C ALA A 91 17.95 0.93 3.06
N SER A 92 18.26 2.20 2.83
CA SER A 92 19.59 2.63 2.38
C SER A 92 20.66 2.38 3.43
N SER A 93 20.33 2.58 4.71
CA SER A 93 21.25 2.32 5.83
C SER A 93 21.61 0.84 5.98
N ILE A 94 20.74 -0.07 5.51
CA ILE A 94 20.98 -1.52 5.56
C ILE A 94 21.72 -1.99 4.29
N ILE A 95 21.23 -1.60 3.11
CA ILE A 95 21.75 -2.05 1.80
C ILE A 95 23.15 -1.50 1.57
N PHE A 96 23.35 -0.20 1.78
CA PHE A 96 24.61 0.50 1.52
C PHE A 96 25.46 0.65 2.79
N ARG A 97 25.22 -0.17 3.81
CA ARG A 97 25.88 -0.06 5.13
C ARG A 97 27.40 0.02 5.03
N LYS A 98 28.01 -0.80 4.18
CA LYS A 98 29.46 -0.85 3.99
C LYS A 98 29.98 0.40 3.28
N GLU A 99 29.31 0.81 2.21
CA GLU A 99 29.68 1.99 1.40
C GLU A 99 29.56 3.29 2.19
N ILE A 100 28.53 3.42 3.01
CA ILE A 100 28.34 4.57 3.90
C ILE A 100 29.44 4.61 4.97
N ARG A 101 29.76 3.45 5.58
CA ARG A 101 30.78 3.37 6.64
C ARG A 101 32.19 3.64 6.13
N ASP A 102 32.51 3.14 4.93
CA ASP A 102 33.85 3.21 4.36
C ASP A 102 34.08 4.53 3.57
N ALA A 103 33.09 5.42 3.51
CA ALA A 103 33.18 6.72 2.86
C ALA A 103 33.94 7.76 3.70
N SER A 104 34.55 8.74 3.02
CA SER A 104 35.23 9.87 3.66
C SER A 104 34.28 10.77 4.45
N ASP A 105 33.05 10.92 3.95
CA ASP A 105 31.95 11.61 4.64
C ASP A 105 30.70 10.70 4.65
N PRO A 106 30.50 9.94 5.74
CA PRO A 106 29.38 9.00 5.85
C PRO A 106 28.00 9.66 5.76
N GLU A 107 27.83 10.89 6.24
CA GLU A 107 26.51 11.53 6.27
C GLU A 107 26.12 12.06 4.90
N VAL A 108 27.06 12.66 4.17
CA VAL A 108 26.85 13.02 2.76
C VAL A 108 26.57 11.77 1.94
N ARG A 109 27.38 10.71 2.12
CA ARG A 109 27.18 9.46 1.38
C ARG A 109 25.84 8.81 1.69
N ARG A 110 25.39 8.83 2.95
CA ARG A 110 24.07 8.33 3.35
C ARG A 110 22.96 9.07 2.60
N GLN A 111 23.01 10.39 2.56
CA GLN A 111 21.99 11.20 1.89
C GLN A 111 21.94 10.90 0.38
N GLU A 112 23.10 10.79 -0.27
CA GLU A 112 23.19 10.39 -1.68
C GLU A 112 22.51 9.04 -1.94
N MET A 113 22.79 8.04 -1.10
CA MET A 113 22.21 6.70 -1.22
C MET A 113 20.70 6.69 -0.99
N ILE A 114 20.20 7.52 -0.06
CA ILE A 114 18.76 7.69 0.17
C ILE A 114 18.08 8.26 -1.07
N ASP A 115 18.66 9.31 -1.66
CA ASP A 115 18.06 9.97 -2.82
C ASP A 115 18.19 9.14 -4.09
N GLU A 116 19.26 8.36 -4.23
CA GLU A 116 19.36 7.33 -5.25
C GLU A 116 18.30 6.24 -5.07
N TYR A 117 18.12 5.73 -3.85
CA TYR A 117 17.11 4.72 -3.56
C TYR A 117 15.69 5.23 -3.85
N ARG A 118 15.36 6.46 -3.43
CA ARG A 118 14.07 7.10 -3.73
C ARG A 118 13.82 7.20 -5.23
N ARG A 119 14.81 7.70 -5.99
CA ARG A 119 14.70 7.87 -7.44
C ARG A 119 14.55 6.55 -8.16
N ASN A 120 15.30 5.53 -7.77
CA ASN A 120 15.37 4.27 -8.52
C ASN A 120 14.31 3.25 -8.10
N PHE A 121 13.92 3.20 -6.82
CA PHE A 121 13.10 2.11 -6.28
C PHE A 121 11.76 2.56 -5.72
N SER A 122 11.68 3.73 -5.08
CA SER A 122 10.46 4.14 -4.37
C SER A 122 9.42 4.85 -5.24
N ASN A 123 9.74 5.19 -6.49
CA ASN A 123 8.80 5.89 -7.38
C ASN A 123 7.63 4.98 -7.84
N PRO A 124 6.47 5.54 -8.23
CA PRO A 124 5.28 4.73 -8.54
C PRO A 124 5.43 3.96 -9.86
N TYR A 125 6.34 4.38 -10.73
CA TYR A 125 6.57 3.75 -12.03
C TYR A 125 7.21 2.36 -11.89
N GLN A 126 7.96 2.10 -10.82
CA GLN A 126 8.45 0.74 -10.55
C GLN A 126 7.32 -0.24 -10.22
N ALA A 127 6.35 0.21 -9.43
CA ALA A 127 5.16 -0.59 -9.14
C ALA A 127 4.27 -0.74 -10.39
N ALA A 128 4.16 0.31 -11.21
CA ALA A 128 3.41 0.27 -12.46
C ALA A 128 4.01 -0.70 -13.49
N LYS A 129 5.35 -0.72 -13.65
CA LYS A 129 6.06 -1.70 -14.52
C LYS A 129 5.76 -3.16 -14.15
N ARG A 130 5.45 -3.43 -12.88
CA ARG A 130 5.10 -4.77 -12.39
C ARG A 130 3.60 -5.06 -12.41
N GLY A 131 2.77 -4.12 -12.85
CA GLY A 131 1.30 -4.25 -12.85
C GLY A 131 0.65 -4.16 -11.46
N TYR A 132 1.39 -3.71 -10.44
CA TYR A 132 0.85 -3.50 -9.09
C TYR A 132 0.07 -2.19 -8.97
N VAL A 133 0.38 -1.23 -9.84
CA VAL A 133 -0.35 0.02 -10.07
C VAL A 133 -0.80 0.00 -11.52
N ASP A 134 -2.08 0.25 -11.76
CA ASP A 134 -2.67 0.28 -13.11
C ASP A 134 -2.29 1.55 -13.86
N MET A 135 -2.28 2.68 -13.15
CA MET A 135 -2.07 3.99 -13.75
C MET A 135 -1.47 4.99 -12.77
N VAL A 136 -0.60 5.84 -13.31
CA VAL A 136 -0.10 7.03 -12.64
C VAL A 136 -0.80 8.23 -13.27
N ILE A 137 -1.57 8.99 -12.49
CA ILE A 137 -2.43 10.08 -12.99
C ILE A 137 -2.04 11.43 -12.38
N ASN A 138 -2.45 12.53 -13.01
CA ASN A 138 -2.34 13.84 -12.36
C ASN A 138 -3.33 13.94 -11.18
N PRO A 139 -2.96 14.54 -10.03
CA PRO A 139 -3.88 14.73 -8.91
C PRO A 139 -5.24 15.33 -9.27
N ARG A 140 -5.29 16.24 -10.25
CA ARG A 140 -6.53 16.89 -10.71
C ARG A 140 -7.49 15.93 -11.44
N GLU A 141 -6.98 14.83 -11.97
CA GLU A 141 -7.75 13.80 -12.69
C GLU A 141 -8.37 12.76 -11.74
N THR A 142 -8.06 12.81 -10.45
CA THR A 142 -8.50 11.83 -9.46
C THR A 142 -10.01 11.58 -9.52
N ARG A 143 -10.83 12.64 -9.45
CA ARG A 143 -12.29 12.49 -9.39
C ARG A 143 -12.87 11.84 -10.65
N PRO A 144 -12.62 12.32 -11.89
CA PRO A 144 -13.16 11.67 -13.09
C PRO A 144 -12.66 10.22 -13.22
N THR A 145 -11.41 9.94 -12.89
CA THR A 145 -10.86 8.57 -12.91
C THR A 145 -11.58 7.65 -11.92
N LEU A 146 -11.84 8.10 -10.69
CA LEU A 146 -12.58 7.31 -9.70
C LEU A 146 -14.02 7.05 -10.13
N ILE A 147 -14.70 8.03 -10.73
CA ILE A 147 -16.06 7.86 -11.28
C ILE A 147 -16.07 6.78 -12.37
N SER A 148 -15.13 6.85 -13.31
CA SER A 148 -15.00 5.86 -14.39
C SER A 148 -14.71 4.47 -13.84
N ALA A 149 -13.80 4.36 -12.88
CA ALA A 149 -13.43 3.09 -12.24
C ALA A 149 -14.61 2.45 -11.50
N LEU A 150 -15.39 3.24 -10.76
CA LEU A 150 -16.60 2.77 -10.10
C LEU A 150 -17.67 2.33 -11.11
N GLY A 151 -17.83 3.08 -12.21
CA GLY A 151 -18.75 2.71 -13.30
C GLY A 151 -18.38 1.38 -13.95
N MET A 152 -17.09 1.16 -14.24
CA MET A 152 -16.57 -0.10 -14.78
C MET A 152 -16.79 -1.28 -13.82
N ALA A 153 -16.60 -1.07 -12.52
CA ALA A 153 -16.71 -2.14 -11.52
C ALA A 153 -18.15 -2.37 -11.02
N ALA A 154 -19.14 -1.60 -11.47
CA ALA A 154 -20.52 -1.69 -10.98
C ALA A 154 -21.18 -3.06 -11.16
N THR A 155 -20.77 -3.81 -12.19
CA THR A 155 -21.26 -5.16 -12.48
C THR A 155 -20.34 -6.27 -11.95
N LYS A 156 -19.37 -5.95 -11.09
CA LYS A 156 -18.44 -6.92 -10.52
C LYS A 156 -19.19 -8.06 -9.83
N ARG A 157 -18.71 -9.29 -10.07
CA ARG A 157 -19.10 -10.51 -9.36
C ARG A 157 -17.82 -11.30 -9.08
N GLU A 158 -17.64 -11.70 -7.83
CA GLU A 158 -16.46 -12.44 -7.39
C GLU A 158 -16.90 -13.53 -6.41
N ASP A 159 -16.55 -14.77 -6.71
CA ASP A 159 -16.88 -15.93 -5.86
C ASP A 159 -15.83 -16.15 -4.79
N ARG A 160 -16.22 -16.78 -3.67
CA ARG A 160 -15.33 -17.16 -2.57
C ARG A 160 -15.46 -18.66 -2.27
N PRO A 161 -14.41 -19.30 -1.72
CA PRO A 161 -14.48 -20.70 -1.31
C PRO A 161 -15.62 -20.97 -0.34
N ARG A 162 -16.36 -22.07 -0.56
CA ARG A 162 -17.49 -22.49 0.29
C ARG A 162 -17.02 -22.74 1.72
N LYS A 163 -17.66 -22.09 2.69
CA LYS A 163 -17.42 -22.22 4.14
C LYS A 163 -18.64 -21.73 4.90
N LYS A 164 -18.80 -22.10 6.19
CA LYS A 164 -19.82 -21.49 7.06
C LYS A 164 -19.53 -20.01 7.31
N HIS A 165 -18.27 -19.72 7.66
CA HIS A 165 -17.68 -18.40 7.77
C HIS A 165 -16.15 -18.57 7.79
N GLY A 166 -15.38 -17.50 7.66
CA GLY A 166 -13.93 -17.56 7.92
C GLY A 166 -13.58 -17.36 9.40
N ASN A 167 -12.28 -17.34 9.70
CA ASN A 167 -11.75 -17.18 11.05
C ASN A 167 -10.84 -15.95 11.11
N ILE A 168 -11.46 -14.77 11.16
CA ILE A 168 -10.75 -13.50 11.29
C ILE A 168 -10.02 -13.44 12.64
N PRO A 169 -8.81 -12.85 12.74
CA PRO A 169 -8.19 -12.54 14.02
C PRO A 169 -9.11 -11.67 14.91
N LEU A 170 -9.11 -11.92 16.23
CA LEU A 170 -9.97 -11.26 17.22
C LEU A 170 -9.19 -10.42 18.24
#